data_AF-A0A3E0QQY0-F1
#
_entry.id   AF-A0A3E0QQY0-F1
#
_cell.length_a   1.000
_cell.length_b   1.000
_cell.length_c   1.000
_cell.angle_alpha   90.00
_cell.angle_beta   90.00
_cell.angle_gamma   90.00
#
_symmetry.space_group_name_H-M   'P 1'
#
loop_
_entity.id
_entity.type
_entity.pdbx_description
1 polymer ?
#
loop_
_entity_poly.entity_id
_entity_poly.type
_entity_poly.pdbx_seq_one_letter_code
_entity_poly.pdbx_strand_id
1 'polypeptide(L)' 'VILGAAYMLWLYKRVVFGKLINEELKKLTDLNKSEIVILISLAIPTLFFGFYPEPLMNTIEVSVKNLIDMYNLNIN' A
#
# COMPACT_ATOMS: atom_id res chain seq x y z
N VAL A 1 -11.40 -6.82 -6.84
CA VAL A 1 -11.28 -7.03 -5.37
C VAL A 1 -11.09 -8.51 -5.01
N ILE A 2 -11.98 -9.41 -5.41
CA ILE A 2 -11.92 -10.85 -5.02
C ILE A 2 -10.62 -11.54 -5.46
N LEU A 3 -10.21 -11.39 -6.72
CA LEU A 3 -8.96 -12.00 -7.21
C LEU A 3 -7.72 -11.45 -6.49
N GLY A 4 -7.71 -10.15 -6.17
CA GLY A 4 -6.63 -9.53 -5.42
C GLY A 4 -6.50 -10.08 -4.01
N ALA A 5 -7.62 -10.17 -3.29
CA ALA A 5 -7.65 -10.77 -1.95
C ALA A 5 -7.25 -12.26 -1.98
N ALA A 6 -7.77 -13.03 -2.93
CA ALA A 6 -7.43 -14.44 -3.10
C ALA A 6 -5.92 -14.65 -3.33
N TYR A 7 -5.31 -13.82 -4.19
CA TYR A 7 -3.87 -13.88 -4.44
C TYR A 7 -3.05 -13.51 -3.20
N MET A 8 -3.40 -12.42 -2.50
CA MET A 8 -2.68 -12.00 -1.29
C MET A 8 -2.70 -13.08 -0.19
N LEU A 9 -3.85 -13.71 0.03
CA LEU A 9 -3.97 -14.80 1.01
C LEU A 9 -3.17 -16.05 0.59
N TRP A 10 -3.24 -16.43 -0.69
CA TRP A 10 -2.44 -17.55 -1.22
C TRP A 10 -0.94 -17.29 -1.12
N LEU A 11 -0.49 -16.07 -1.44
CA LEU A 11 0.90 -15.65 -1.37
C LEU A 11 1.40 -15.66 0.08
N TYR A 12 0.67 -15.02 1.00
CA TYR A 12 1.02 -14.97 2.41
C TYR A 12 1.19 -16.37 3.00
N LYS A 13 0.26 -17.28 2.67
CA LYS A 13 0.34 -18.69 3.08
C LYS A 13 1.64 -19.35 2.62
N ARG A 14 2.02 -19.12 1.36
CA ARG A 14 3.20 -19.75 0.75
C ARG A 14 4.51 -19.19 1.30
N VAL A 15 4.56 -17.89 1.59
CA VAL A 15 5.78 -17.21 2.06
C VAL A 15 6.04 -17.47 3.54
N VAL A 16 5.01 -17.34 4.40
CA VAL A 16 5.19 -17.41 5.86
C VAL A 16 5.05 -18.84 6.39
N PHE A 17 4.07 -19.61 5.89
CA PHE A 17 3.79 -20.96 6.38
C PHE A 17 4.31 -22.06 5.42
N GLY A 18 5.01 -21.69 4.36
CA GLY A 18 5.61 -22.63 3.43
C GLY A 18 6.81 -23.38 4.04
N LYS A 19 7.15 -24.53 3.47
CA LYS A 19 8.38 -25.23 3.84
C LYS A 19 9.60 -24.44 3.33
N LEU A 20 10.61 -24.30 4.17
CA LEU A 20 11.90 -23.73 3.77
C LEU A 20 12.61 -24.74 2.87
N ILE A 21 12.76 -24.39 1.59
CA ILE A 21 13.44 -25.22 0.58
C ILE A 21 14.94 -24.90 0.56
N ASN A 22 15.31 -23.65 0.83
CA ASN A 22 16.69 -23.19 0.87
C ASN A 22 17.19 -23.07 2.31
N GLU A 23 18.21 -23.86 2.66
CA GLU A 23 18.86 -23.89 3.97
C GLU A 23 19.62 -22.59 4.30
N GLU A 24 20.03 -21.80 3.29
CA GLU A 24 20.72 -20.52 3.49
C GLU A 24 19.81 -19.46 4.10
N LEU A 25 18.49 -19.55 3.88
CA LEU A 25 17.50 -18.63 4.46
C LEU A 25 17.47 -18.69 5.99
N LYS A 26 17.90 -19.81 6.59
CA LYS A 26 18.00 -19.95 8.06
C LYS A 26 19.11 -19.09 8.66
N LYS A 27 20.07 -18.64 7.85
CA LYS A 27 21.17 -17.76 8.29
C LYS A 27 20.81 -16.28 8.22
N LEU A 28 19.63 -15.93 7.69
CA LEU A 28 19.17 -14.56 7.65
C LEU A 28 18.94 -14.06 9.08
N THR A 29 19.50 -12.90 9.37
CA THR A 29 19.34 -12.21 10.65
C THR A 29 17.98 -11.53 10.70
N ASP A 30 17.42 -11.41 11.90
CA ASP A 30 16.20 -10.65 12.14
C ASP A 30 16.35 -9.17 11.78
N LEU A 31 15.20 -8.49 11.70
CA LEU A 31 15.12 -7.09 11.30
C LEU A 31 15.89 -6.18 12.25
N ASN A 32 16.66 -5.27 11.66
CA ASN A 32 17.37 -4.24 12.39
C ASN A 32 16.44 -3.09 12.81
N LYS A 33 16.80 -2.35 13.87
CA LYS A 33 16.01 -1.20 14.34
C LYS A 33 15.73 -0.17 13.24
N SER A 34 16.71 0.09 12.37
CA SER A 34 16.54 1.02 11.24
C SER A 34 15.53 0.51 10.22
N GLU A 35 15.51 -0.79 9.93
CA GLU A 35 14.54 -1.41 9.00
C GLU A 35 13.13 -1.32 9.56
N ILE A 36 12.97 -1.58 10.86
CA ILE A 36 11.69 -1.45 11.55
C ILE A 36 11.18 -0.02 11.49
N VAL A 37 12.03 1.00 11.70
CA VAL A 37 11.64 2.40 11.60
C VAL A 37 11.13 2.75 10.20
N ILE A 38 11.79 2.26 9.15
CA ILE A 38 11.35 2.47 7.76
C ILE A 38 9.98 1.82 7.52
N LEU A 39 9.79 0.57 7.95
CA LEU A 39 8.52 -0.14 7.80
C LEU A 39 7.39 0.54 8.56
N ILE A 40 7.65 1.01 9.79
CA ILE A 40 6.67 1.75 10.60
C ILE A 40 6.34 3.09 9.96
N SER A 41 7.33 3.80 9.42
CA SER A 41 7.12 5.07 8.71
C SER A 41 6.16 4.93 7.52
N LEU A 42 6.16 3.77 6.85
CA LEU A 42 5.21 3.47 5.77
C LEU A 42 3.85 2.97 6.31
N ALA A 43 3.85 2.21 7.42
CA ALA A 43 2.63 1.67 8.00
C ALA A 43 1.73 2.75 8.63
N ILE A 44 2.32 3.75 9.30
CA ILE A 44 1.58 4.85 9.95
C ILE A 44 0.66 5.60 8.98
N PRO A 45 1.14 6.16 7.85
CA PRO A 45 0.28 6.87 6.91
C PRO A 45 -0.72 5.93 6.23
N THR A 46 -0.33 4.68 5.95
CA THR A 46 -1.25 3.68 5.36
C THR A 46 -2.45 3.43 6.27
N LEU A 47 -2.22 3.28 7.58
CA LEU A 47 -3.30 3.15 8.56
C LEU A 47 -4.08 4.45 8.73
N PHE A 48 -3.38 5.58 8.90
CA PHE A 48 -4.00 6.89 9.11
C PHE A 48 -4.95 7.27 7.97
N PHE A 49 -4.47 7.23 6.72
CA PHE A 49 -5.30 7.53 5.54
C PHE A 49 -6.31 6.42 5.23
N GLY A 50 -6.09 5.20 5.73
CA GLY A 50 -7.08 4.13 5.67
C GLY A 50 -8.34 4.43 6.48
N PHE A 51 -8.20 5.10 7.64
CA PHE A 51 -9.34 5.53 8.46
C PHE A 51 -9.83 6.94 8.10
N TYR A 52 -8.92 7.87 7.78
CA TYR A 52 -9.24 9.26 7.48
C TYR A 52 -8.65 9.69 6.11
N PRO A 53 -9.34 9.37 5.00
CA PRO A 53 -8.86 9.68 3.65
C PRO A 53 -9.06 11.14 3.24
N GLU A 54 -9.87 11.90 3.97
CA GLU A 54 -10.30 13.27 3.64
C GLU A 54 -9.15 14.25 3.36
N PRO A 55 -8.05 14.31 4.14
CA PRO A 55 -6.95 15.24 3.88
C PRO A 55 -6.28 15.02 2.53
N LEU A 56 -6.18 13.76 2.10
CA LEU A 56 -5.59 13.40 0.82
C LEU A 56 -6.57 13.70 -0.32
N MET A 57 -7.86 13.43 -0.11
CA MET A 57 -8.89 13.65 -1.12
C MET A 57 -9.14 15.14 -1.38
N ASN A 58 -9.25 15.97 -0.33
CA ASN A 58 -9.48 17.42 -0.44
C ASN A 58 -8.34 18.14 -1.18
N THR A 59 -7.12 17.64 -1.05
CA THR A 59 -5.95 18.18 -1.76
C THR A 59 -6.05 17.97 -3.27
N ILE A 60 -6.63 16.85 -3.69
CA ILE A 60 -6.74 16.45 -5.11
C ILE A 60 -8.04 16.99 -5.74
N GLU A 61 -9.09 17.18 -4.95
CA GLU A 61 -10.43 17.56 -5.41
C GLU A 61 -10.41 18.85 -6.25
N VAL A 62 -9.69 19.89 -5.81
CA VAL A 62 -9.62 21.17 -6.54
C VAL A 62 -8.98 20.99 -7.92
N SER A 63 -7.88 20.23 -7.99
CA SER A 63 -7.20 19.95 -9.27
C SER A 63 -8.09 19.16 -10.22
N VAL A 64 -8.81 18.16 -9.72
CA VAL A 64 -9.73 17.34 -10.53
C VAL A 64 -10.92 18.16 -11.01
N LYS A 65 -11.50 19.01 -10.14
CA LYS A 65 -12.61 19.89 -10.51
C LYS A 65 -12.21 20.86 -11.62
N ASN A 66 -11.06 21.51 -11.49
CA ASN A 66 -10.53 22.41 -12.52
C ASN A 66 -10.33 21.68 -13.86
N LEU A 67 -9.84 20.44 -13.82
CA LEU A 67 -9.65 19.63 -15.03
C LEU A 67 -11.00 19.30 -15.72
N ILE A 68 -12.02 18.95 -14.93
CA ILE A 68 -13.38 18.66 -15.44
C ILE A 68 -14.01 19.93 -16.03
N ASP A 69 -13.89 21.07 -15.35
CA ASP A 69 -14.43 22.35 -15.80
C ASP A 69 -13.77 22.80 -17.11
N MET A 70 -12.44 22.68 -17.21
CA MET A 70 -11.70 22.95 -18.45
C MET A 70 -12.16 22.04 -19.60
N TYR A 71 -12.36 20.75 -19.33
CA TYR A 71 -12.86 19.81 -20.34
C TYR A 71 -14.25 20.21 -20.83
N ASN A 72 -15.19 20.49 -19.92
CA ASN A 72 -16.56 20.89 -20.28
C ASN A 72 -16.62 22.21 -21.07
N LEU A 73 -15.74 23.17 -20.77
CA LEU A 73 -15.63 24.44 -21.50
C LEU A 73 -15.10 24.27 -22.92
N ASN A 74 -14.34 23.21 -23.21
CA ASN A 74 -13.81 22.94 -24.55
C ASN A 74 -14.80 22.13 -25.43
N ILE A 75 -15.79 21.47 -24.83
CA ILE A 75 -16.80 20.67 -25.55
C ILE A 75 -18.03 21.51 -25.90
N ASN A 76 -18.38 22.50 -25.06
CA ASN A 76 -19.43 23.49 -25.32
C ASN A 76 -18.88 24.65 -26.15
#